data_AF-A0A9P1ADI4-F1
#
_entry.id   AF-A0A9P1ADI4-F1
#
_cell.length_a   1.000
_cell.length_b   1.000
_cell.length_c   1.000
_cell.angle_alpha   90.00
_cell.angle_beta   90.00
_cell.angle_gamma   90.00
#
_symmetry.space_group_name_H-M   'P 1'
#
loop_
_entity.id
_entity.type
_entity.pdbx_description
1 polymer ?
#
loop_
_entity_poly.entity_id
_entity_poly.type
_entity_poly.pdbx_seq_one_letter_code
_entity_poly.pdbx_strand_id
1 'polypeptide(L)'
;MTAWHFTGPPGSDVDDLGFVRPWSPQEESGCKKQYEAWYATYLPIVVRRRCRWEKENPRRNQHLLQRFVRKGIPHTFRKELWLRSCPARSDGVWPVHEVPDEVIKQIKLDLPRTFPDNKFLKNEQTRKTLGRALFAVAEHIPDIGYCQGLNFVAGVILLVVNDETRAIDLLVHLVSQRRDYYGANMIGLRRDMHVLHCLLREHCPRVIVTLEKLDVGLDMLVGKWFVCWFVESLPMETVLRLWDCLIYEGDEWLFKVAVSLFRSNMMAISACDSIDQLMTEVQNIGTSKAALYCHQLILKSAALPITGKIIENLRVEAENAIPN
;
A
#
# COMPACT_ATOMS: atom_id res chain seq x y z
N MET A 1 -12.49 -2.39 11.59
CA MET A 1 -11.57 -1.82 10.59
C MET A 1 -11.85 -2.30 9.14
N THR A 2 -13.03 -2.86 8.86
CA THR A 2 -13.44 -3.41 7.55
C THR A 2 -14.05 -2.39 6.59
N ALA A 3 -14.34 -1.17 7.07
CA ALA A 3 -15.10 -0.17 6.31
C ALA A 3 -14.39 0.44 5.11
N TRP A 4 -13.06 0.38 5.07
CA TRP A 4 -12.27 1.16 4.13
C TRP A 4 -11.82 0.39 2.90
N HIS A 5 -12.14 -0.91 2.81
CA HIS A 5 -11.80 -1.67 1.60
C HIS A 5 -12.83 -1.55 0.49
N PHE A 6 -14.06 -1.15 0.81
CA PHE A 6 -15.11 -0.94 -0.17
C PHE A 6 -14.94 0.40 -0.90
N THR A 7 -14.96 0.33 -2.23
CA THR A 7 -14.75 1.48 -3.13
C THR A 7 -15.83 1.60 -4.21
N GLY A 8 -16.93 0.86 -4.05
CA GLY A 8 -18.02 0.81 -5.01
C GLY A 8 -18.96 2.02 -4.93
N PRO A 9 -19.78 2.25 -5.98
CA PRO A 9 -20.75 3.33 -5.98
C PRO A 9 -21.83 3.15 -4.90
N PRO A 10 -22.39 4.26 -4.35
CA PRO A 10 -23.55 4.21 -3.48
C PRO A 10 -24.65 3.35 -4.09
N GLY A 11 -25.20 2.44 -3.28
CA GLY A 11 -26.20 1.47 -3.72
C GLY A 11 -25.64 0.13 -4.19
N SER A 12 -24.34 0.02 -4.50
CA SER A 12 -23.71 -1.29 -4.70
C SER A 12 -23.45 -1.97 -3.36
N ASP A 13 -23.66 -3.28 -3.31
CA ASP A 13 -23.31 -4.11 -2.15
C ASP A 13 -21.84 -4.53 -2.17
N VAL A 14 -21.22 -4.50 -3.35
CA VAL A 14 -19.88 -5.04 -3.62
C VAL A 14 -19.15 -4.17 -4.64
N ASP A 15 -17.86 -3.93 -4.43
CA ASP A 15 -17.05 -3.21 -5.41
C ASP A 15 -16.38 -4.13 -6.44
N ASP A 16 -15.64 -3.52 -7.38
CA ASP A 16 -14.96 -4.24 -8.48
C ASP A 16 -13.92 -5.27 -7.98
N LEU A 17 -13.45 -5.15 -6.73
CA LEU A 17 -12.50 -6.06 -6.10
C LEU A 17 -13.17 -7.06 -5.16
N GLY A 18 -14.50 -7.07 -5.07
CA GLY A 18 -15.23 -8.03 -4.24
C GLY A 18 -15.34 -7.62 -2.78
N PHE A 19 -14.91 -6.42 -2.39
CA PHE A 19 -15.13 -5.93 -1.03
C PHE A 19 -16.59 -5.57 -0.84
N VAL A 20 -17.13 -5.92 0.32
CA VAL A 20 -18.53 -5.67 0.67
C VAL A 20 -18.62 -4.35 1.41
N ARG A 21 -19.67 -3.57 1.13
CA ARG A 21 -19.90 -2.34 1.90
C ARG A 21 -20.09 -2.66 3.39
N PRO A 22 -19.59 -1.81 4.29
CA PRO A 22 -19.58 -2.11 5.73
C PRO A 22 -20.86 -1.70 6.47
N TRP A 23 -21.79 -1.00 5.81
CA TRP A 23 -23.09 -0.60 6.38
C TRP A 23 -24.24 -1.30 5.66
N SER A 24 -25.34 -1.53 6.38
CA SER A 24 -26.55 -2.08 5.77
C SER A 24 -27.23 -1.01 4.87
N PRO A 25 -28.00 -1.40 3.83
CA PRO A 25 -28.63 -0.43 2.95
C PRO A 25 -29.62 0.49 3.70
N GLN A 26 -30.29 -0.04 4.72
CA GLN A 26 -31.26 0.69 5.56
C GLN A 26 -30.60 1.48 6.71
N GLU A 27 -29.30 1.31 6.95
CA GLU A 27 -28.59 2.00 8.02
C GLU A 27 -28.40 3.50 7.68
N GLU A 28 -28.56 4.36 8.68
CA GLU A 28 -28.24 5.80 8.60
C GLU A 28 -27.07 6.18 9.53
N SER A 29 -25.99 5.42 9.49
CA SER A 29 -24.80 5.73 10.30
C SER A 29 -24.02 6.94 9.76
N GLY A 30 -23.29 7.62 10.65
CA GLY A 30 -22.40 8.73 10.27
C GLY A 30 -21.33 8.30 9.25
N CYS A 31 -20.86 7.04 9.33
CA CYS A 31 -19.90 6.49 8.38
C CYS A 31 -20.44 6.42 6.95
N LYS A 32 -21.69 5.93 6.77
CA LYS A 32 -22.37 5.91 5.47
C LYS A 32 -22.51 7.31 4.89
N LYS A 33 -23.01 8.27 5.69
CA LYS A 33 -23.20 9.68 5.25
C LYS A 33 -21.86 10.31 4.82
N GLN A 34 -20.78 10.05 5.55
CA GLN A 34 -19.44 10.52 5.18
C GLN A 34 -18.93 9.89 3.89
N TYR A 35 -19.11 8.58 3.71
CA TYR A 35 -18.70 7.89 2.48
C TYR A 35 -19.50 8.38 1.27
N GLU A 36 -20.82 8.50 1.38
CA GLU A 36 -21.69 8.99 0.30
C GLU A 36 -21.32 10.42 -0.10
N ALA A 37 -21.05 11.29 0.87
CA ALA A 37 -20.58 12.65 0.61
C ALA A 37 -19.22 12.66 -0.10
N TRP A 38 -18.26 11.84 0.34
CA TRP A 38 -16.98 11.68 -0.36
C TRP A 38 -17.17 11.17 -1.78
N TYR A 39 -17.93 10.07 -1.96
CA TYR A 39 -18.11 9.43 -3.26
C TYR A 39 -18.85 10.33 -4.25
N ALA A 40 -19.82 11.13 -3.79
CA ALA A 40 -20.48 12.14 -4.62
C ALA A 40 -19.49 13.16 -5.22
N THR A 41 -18.45 13.53 -4.46
CA THR A 41 -17.38 14.40 -4.98
C THR A 41 -16.36 13.66 -5.84
N TYR A 42 -16.14 12.37 -5.57
CA TYR A 42 -15.10 11.57 -6.23
C TYR A 42 -15.57 10.95 -7.55
N LEU A 43 -16.81 10.50 -7.66
CA LEU A 43 -17.36 9.86 -8.86
C LEU A 43 -17.20 10.70 -10.13
N PRO A 44 -17.48 12.02 -10.15
CA PRO A 44 -17.23 12.85 -11.33
C PRO A 44 -15.75 12.86 -11.77
N ILE A 45 -14.83 12.73 -10.81
CA ILE A 45 -13.39 12.63 -11.10
C ILE A 45 -13.10 11.29 -11.76
N VAL A 46 -13.59 10.17 -11.20
CA VAL A 46 -13.40 8.82 -11.74
C VAL A 46 -13.94 8.72 -13.17
N VAL A 47 -15.18 9.18 -13.41
CA VAL A 47 -15.81 9.18 -14.73
C VAL A 47 -14.99 10.00 -15.73
N ARG A 48 -14.63 11.25 -15.36
CA ARG A 48 -13.80 12.10 -16.22
C ARG A 48 -12.45 11.47 -16.54
N ARG A 49 -11.83 10.78 -15.57
CA ARG A 49 -10.56 10.08 -15.77
C ARG A 49 -10.73 8.93 -16.75
N ARG A 50 -11.74 8.07 -16.56
CA ARG A 50 -12.02 6.97 -17.48
C ARG A 50 -12.19 7.45 -18.92
N CYS A 51 -13.04 8.44 -19.17
CA CYS A 51 -13.23 8.99 -20.52
C CYS A 51 -11.93 9.54 -21.13
N ARG A 52 -11.07 10.17 -20.31
CA ARG A 52 -9.76 10.65 -20.78
C ARG A 52 -8.79 9.52 -21.10
N TRP A 53 -8.77 8.45 -20.30
CA TRP A 53 -7.94 7.27 -20.56
C TRP A 53 -8.33 6.60 -21.88
N GLU A 54 -9.64 6.49 -22.15
CA GLU A 54 -10.17 5.93 -23.40
C GLU A 54 -9.84 6.83 -24.60
N LYS A 55 -10.04 8.15 -24.48
CA LYS A 55 -9.79 9.11 -25.56
C LYS A 55 -8.31 9.26 -25.93
N GLU A 56 -7.45 9.40 -24.93
CA GLU A 56 -6.04 9.81 -25.12
C GLU A 56 -5.10 8.60 -25.22
N ASN A 57 -5.56 7.43 -24.76
CA ASN A 57 -4.81 6.18 -24.74
C ASN A 57 -3.33 6.33 -24.30
N PRO A 58 -3.08 6.85 -23.08
CA PRO A 58 -1.74 7.19 -22.59
C PRO A 58 -0.80 5.98 -22.52
N ARG A 59 -1.34 4.76 -22.54
CA ARG A 59 -0.61 3.48 -22.57
C ARG A 59 0.44 3.37 -23.69
N ARG A 60 0.34 4.17 -24.75
CA ARG A 60 1.26 4.18 -25.90
C ARG A 60 2.30 5.30 -25.86
N ASN A 61 2.25 6.20 -24.88
CA ASN A 61 3.18 7.34 -24.77
C ASN A 61 3.69 7.46 -23.33
N GLN A 62 4.99 7.23 -23.11
CA GLN A 62 5.58 7.15 -21.78
C GLN A 62 5.44 8.45 -20.96
N HIS A 63 5.67 9.61 -21.56
CA HIS A 63 5.55 10.90 -20.86
C HIS A 63 4.09 11.21 -20.49
N LEU A 64 3.15 10.87 -21.37
CA LEU A 64 1.73 11.01 -21.08
C LEU A 64 1.29 10.02 -20.00
N LEU A 65 1.82 8.80 -20.05
CA LEU A 65 1.50 7.73 -19.11
C LEU A 65 1.83 8.13 -17.68
N GLN A 66 3.04 8.61 -17.40
CA GLN A 66 3.43 9.05 -16.05
C GLN A 66 2.43 10.05 -15.45
N ARG A 67 2.05 11.08 -16.22
CA ARG A 67 1.06 12.07 -15.79
C ARG A 67 -0.32 11.45 -15.53
N PHE A 68 -0.70 10.44 -16.30
CA PHE A 68 -1.98 9.74 -16.16
C PHE A 68 -1.98 8.76 -14.98
N VAL A 69 -0.86 8.08 -14.72
CA VAL A 69 -0.65 7.23 -13.54
C VAL A 69 -0.87 8.04 -12.25
N ARG A 70 -0.18 9.18 -12.11
CA ARG A 70 -0.38 10.08 -10.94
C ARG A 70 -1.82 10.58 -10.81
N LYS A 71 -2.57 10.64 -11.92
CA LYS A 71 -3.99 11.04 -11.95
C LYS A 71 -4.96 9.89 -11.70
N GLY A 72 -4.47 8.64 -11.69
CA GLY A 72 -5.19 7.41 -11.39
C GLY A 72 -5.41 6.54 -12.61
N ILE A 73 -5.10 5.26 -12.47
CA ILE A 73 -5.36 4.23 -13.47
C ILE A 73 -6.77 3.66 -13.24
N PRO A 74 -7.67 3.67 -14.23
CA PRO A 74 -8.95 2.97 -14.14
C PRO A 74 -8.72 1.48 -13.88
N HIS A 75 -9.57 0.86 -13.05
CA HIS A 75 -9.41 -0.54 -12.64
C HIS A 75 -9.18 -1.50 -13.82
N THR A 76 -9.91 -1.33 -14.93
CA THR A 76 -9.78 -2.13 -16.16
C THR A 76 -8.40 -2.11 -16.82
N PHE A 77 -7.57 -1.10 -16.54
CA PHE A 77 -6.21 -0.97 -17.10
C PHE A 77 -5.11 -1.34 -16.10
N ARG A 78 -5.43 -1.56 -14.81
CA ARG A 78 -4.42 -1.84 -13.78
C ARG A 78 -3.68 -3.15 -14.05
N LYS A 79 -4.40 -4.24 -14.37
CA LYS A 79 -3.79 -5.53 -14.74
C LYS A 79 -2.71 -5.34 -15.80
N GLU A 80 -3.06 -4.72 -16.92
CA GLU A 80 -2.12 -4.51 -18.03
C GLU A 80 -0.91 -3.69 -17.59
N LEU A 81 -1.13 -2.55 -16.93
CA LEU A 81 -0.07 -1.60 -16.62
C LEU A 81 0.83 -2.07 -15.48
N TRP A 82 0.28 -2.68 -14.44
CA TRP A 82 1.07 -3.24 -13.34
C TRP A 82 1.97 -4.37 -13.85
N LEU A 83 1.45 -5.23 -14.73
CA LEU A 83 2.24 -6.31 -15.35
C LEU A 83 3.33 -5.83 -16.29
N ARG A 84 3.36 -4.55 -16.73
CA ARG A 84 4.49 -4.00 -17.50
C ARG A 84 5.76 -3.83 -16.67
N SER A 85 5.63 -3.72 -15.35
CA SER A 85 6.79 -3.71 -14.45
C SER A 85 7.43 -5.10 -14.34
N CYS A 86 6.62 -6.16 -14.52
CA CYS A 86 7.07 -7.53 -14.36
C CYS A 86 7.88 -7.99 -15.58
N PRO A 87 9.08 -8.55 -15.39
CA PRO A 87 9.85 -9.16 -16.47
C PRO A 87 9.07 -10.32 -17.11
N ALA A 88 9.41 -10.62 -18.37
CA ALA A 88 8.84 -11.77 -19.08
C ALA A 88 9.38 -13.08 -18.48
N ARG A 89 8.53 -14.10 -18.39
CA ARG A 89 8.93 -15.45 -17.90
C ARG A 89 10.02 -16.11 -18.75
N SER A 90 10.20 -15.67 -19.99
CA SER A 90 11.22 -16.18 -20.91
C SER A 90 12.66 -15.94 -20.44
N ASP A 91 12.86 -15.02 -19.50
CA ASP A 91 14.20 -14.52 -19.15
C ASP A 91 14.74 -15.11 -17.83
N GLY A 92 14.06 -16.12 -17.26
CA GLY A 92 14.58 -16.89 -16.12
C GLY A 92 13.48 -17.65 -15.39
N VAL A 93 13.66 -18.96 -15.23
CA VAL A 93 12.96 -19.71 -14.18
C VAL A 93 13.54 -19.19 -12.87
N TRP A 94 12.74 -18.49 -12.07
CA TRP A 94 13.16 -18.10 -10.73
C TRP A 94 13.62 -19.36 -9.99
N PRO A 95 14.82 -19.36 -9.37
CA PRO A 95 15.31 -20.53 -8.67
C PRO A 95 14.29 -20.96 -7.62
N VAL A 96 14.08 -22.27 -7.50
CA VAL A 96 13.15 -22.88 -6.57
C VAL A 96 13.93 -23.43 -5.39
N HIS A 97 13.50 -23.08 -4.20
CA HIS A 97 14.10 -23.50 -2.94
C HIS A 97 13.08 -24.26 -2.09
N GLU A 98 13.57 -25.20 -1.28
CA GLU A 98 12.73 -25.89 -0.31
C GLU A 98 12.22 -24.89 0.74
N VAL A 99 10.90 -24.85 0.94
CA VAL A 99 10.25 -23.95 1.90
C VAL A 99 10.10 -24.69 3.24
N PRO A 100 10.66 -24.18 4.35
CA PRO A 100 10.54 -24.82 5.64
C PRO A 100 9.09 -24.98 6.10
N ASP A 101 8.78 -26.09 6.78
CA ASP A 101 7.44 -26.37 7.30
C ASP A 101 6.88 -25.25 8.19
N GLU A 102 7.75 -24.57 8.94
CA GLU A 102 7.35 -23.47 9.81
C GLU A 102 6.83 -22.26 9.02
N VAL A 103 7.45 -21.95 7.88
CA VAL A 103 6.99 -20.90 6.96
C VAL A 103 5.63 -21.27 6.38
N ILE A 104 5.43 -22.53 6.00
CA ILE A 104 4.15 -23.05 5.50
C ILE A 104 3.06 -22.92 6.57
N LYS A 105 3.36 -23.22 7.84
CA LYS A 105 2.42 -23.04 8.95
C LYS A 105 2.04 -21.58 9.14
N GLN A 106 3.01 -20.66 9.12
CA GLN A 106 2.73 -19.23 9.25
C GLN A 106 1.84 -18.72 8.12
N ILE A 107 2.10 -19.11 6.87
CA ILE A 107 1.21 -18.79 5.74
C ILE A 107 -0.20 -19.27 6.02
N LYS A 108 -0.38 -20.53 6.44
CA LYS A 108 -1.70 -21.11 6.73
C LYS A 108 -2.47 -20.36 7.82
N LEU A 109 -1.79 -19.85 8.85
CA LEU A 109 -2.41 -19.06 9.92
C LEU A 109 -2.98 -17.72 9.40
N ASP A 110 -2.39 -17.17 8.34
CA ASP A 110 -2.76 -15.87 7.78
C ASP A 110 -3.84 -15.96 6.71
N LEU A 111 -3.98 -17.11 6.04
CA LEU A 111 -5.02 -17.33 5.04
C LEU A 111 -6.44 -16.97 5.51
N PRO A 112 -6.96 -17.45 6.66
CA PRO A 112 -8.35 -17.17 7.05
C PRO A 112 -8.60 -15.70 7.41
N ARG A 113 -7.58 -14.99 7.92
CA ARG A 113 -7.70 -13.59 8.33
C ARG A 113 -7.44 -12.57 7.22
N THR A 114 -7.05 -13.02 6.02
CA THR A 114 -6.78 -12.14 4.88
C THR A 114 -8.07 -11.75 4.18
N PHE A 115 -8.58 -10.53 4.36
CA PHE A 115 -9.84 -10.09 3.73
C PHE A 115 -10.99 -11.13 3.90
N PRO A 116 -11.37 -11.49 5.13
CA PRO A 116 -12.30 -12.59 5.41
C PRO A 116 -13.65 -12.43 4.69
N ASP A 117 -14.13 -11.18 4.58
CA ASP A 117 -15.44 -10.84 4.02
C ASP A 117 -15.42 -10.59 2.50
N ASN A 118 -14.25 -10.66 1.85
CA ASN A 118 -14.14 -10.39 0.42
C ASN A 118 -14.79 -11.52 -0.41
N LYS A 119 -15.70 -11.16 -1.32
CA LYS A 119 -16.47 -12.14 -2.11
C LYS A 119 -15.63 -13.00 -3.03
N PHE A 120 -14.49 -12.49 -3.50
CA PHE A 120 -13.60 -13.17 -4.45
C PHE A 120 -12.43 -13.90 -3.77
N LEU A 121 -12.18 -13.68 -2.47
CA LEU A 121 -11.13 -14.35 -1.70
C LEU A 121 -11.63 -15.23 -0.54
N LYS A 122 -12.95 -15.45 -0.40
CA LYS A 122 -13.51 -16.18 0.75
C LYS A 122 -13.62 -17.70 0.59
N ASN A 123 -13.61 -18.24 -0.64
CA ASN A 123 -13.84 -19.67 -0.85
C ASN A 123 -12.53 -20.49 -0.75
N GLU A 124 -12.64 -21.80 -0.54
CA GLU A 124 -11.47 -22.67 -0.34
C GLU A 124 -10.47 -22.60 -1.50
N GLN A 125 -10.95 -22.55 -2.75
CA GLN A 125 -10.09 -22.52 -3.92
C GLN A 125 -9.25 -21.23 -3.99
N THR A 126 -9.87 -20.09 -3.75
CA THR A 126 -9.21 -18.77 -3.75
C THR A 126 -8.26 -18.62 -2.56
N ARG A 127 -8.59 -19.22 -1.41
CA ARG A 127 -7.66 -19.35 -0.26
C ARG A 127 -6.44 -20.20 -0.62
N LYS A 128 -6.62 -21.30 -1.35
CA LYS A 128 -5.50 -22.10 -1.87
C LYS A 128 -4.65 -21.31 -2.88
N THR A 129 -5.27 -20.54 -3.76
CA THR A 129 -4.55 -19.63 -4.68
C THR A 129 -3.72 -18.60 -3.92
N LEU A 130 -4.28 -17.96 -2.89
CA LEU A 130 -3.52 -17.06 -2.00
C LEU A 130 -2.35 -17.78 -1.32
N GLY A 131 -2.58 -19.00 -0.82
CA GLY A 131 -1.53 -19.83 -0.24
C GLY A 131 -0.40 -20.16 -1.21
N ARG A 132 -0.73 -20.53 -2.45
CA ARG A 132 0.29 -20.77 -3.51
C ARG A 132 1.06 -19.50 -3.85
N ALA A 133 0.40 -18.34 -3.88
CA ALA A 133 1.10 -17.08 -4.15
C ALA A 133 2.09 -16.71 -3.04
N LEU A 134 1.72 -16.89 -1.78
CA LEU A 134 2.62 -16.66 -0.64
C LEU A 134 3.73 -17.70 -0.56
N PHE A 135 3.42 -18.95 -0.87
CA PHE A 135 4.41 -20.03 -0.97
C PHE A 135 5.46 -19.72 -2.04
N ALA A 136 5.04 -19.27 -3.22
CA ALA A 136 5.95 -18.92 -4.32
C ALA A 136 6.93 -17.80 -3.94
N VAL A 137 6.52 -16.85 -3.09
CA VAL A 137 7.45 -15.83 -2.55
C VAL A 137 8.54 -16.47 -1.69
N ALA A 138 8.15 -17.37 -0.78
CA ALA A 138 9.10 -18.09 0.07
C ALA A 138 10.02 -19.03 -0.74
N GLU A 139 9.46 -19.68 -1.76
CA GLU A 139 10.15 -20.62 -2.65
C GLU A 139 11.20 -19.91 -3.52
N HIS A 140 10.90 -18.71 -4.01
CA HIS A 140 11.80 -17.97 -4.89
C HIS A 140 12.71 -16.96 -4.18
N ILE A 141 12.43 -16.64 -2.91
CA ILE A 141 13.19 -15.67 -2.12
C ILE A 141 13.46 -16.25 -0.71
N PRO A 142 14.36 -17.25 -0.59
CA PRO A 142 14.51 -18.05 0.62
C PRO A 142 14.93 -17.24 1.86
N ASP A 143 15.67 -16.13 1.68
CA ASP A 143 16.09 -15.25 2.79
C ASP A 143 14.94 -14.55 3.52
N ILE A 144 13.78 -14.44 2.86
CA ILE A 144 12.58 -13.83 3.43
C ILE A 144 11.77 -14.88 4.20
N GLY A 145 11.62 -16.09 3.64
CA GLY A 145 10.62 -17.04 4.08
C GLY A 145 9.22 -16.43 3.96
N TYR A 146 8.59 -16.10 5.10
CA TYR A 146 7.31 -15.41 5.15
C TYR A 146 7.31 -14.28 6.18
N CYS A 147 6.99 -13.07 5.72
CA CYS A 147 6.76 -11.93 6.59
C CYS A 147 5.26 -11.64 6.71
N GLN A 148 4.77 -11.59 7.94
CA GLN A 148 3.38 -11.24 8.24
C GLN A 148 3.02 -9.88 7.65
N GLY A 149 1.89 -9.81 6.93
CA GLY A 149 1.46 -8.63 6.19
C GLY A 149 1.50 -8.83 4.67
N LEU A 150 2.41 -9.68 4.17
CA LEU A 150 2.48 -10.02 2.74
C LEU A 150 1.21 -10.70 2.22
N ASN A 151 0.45 -11.36 3.09
CA ASN A 151 -0.85 -11.93 2.77
C ASN A 151 -1.84 -10.90 2.23
N PHE A 152 -1.88 -9.69 2.79
CA PHE A 152 -2.75 -8.64 2.29
C PHE A 152 -2.26 -8.05 0.97
N VAL A 153 -0.93 -7.94 0.81
CA VAL A 153 -0.32 -7.51 -0.46
C VAL A 153 -0.68 -8.49 -1.58
N ALA A 154 -0.44 -9.78 -1.35
CA ALA A 154 -0.78 -10.85 -2.27
C ALA A 154 -2.28 -10.89 -2.60
N GLY A 155 -3.15 -10.69 -1.60
CA GLY A 155 -4.59 -10.62 -1.79
C GLY A 155 -5.02 -9.53 -2.77
N VAL A 156 -4.49 -8.30 -2.65
CA VAL A 156 -4.82 -7.21 -3.58
C VAL A 156 -4.28 -7.47 -4.97
N ILE A 157 -3.04 -7.96 -5.09
CA ILE A 157 -2.45 -8.30 -6.41
C ILE A 157 -3.30 -9.35 -7.12
N LEU A 158 -3.72 -10.41 -6.41
CA LEU A 158 -4.59 -11.45 -6.96
C LEU A 158 -5.93 -10.89 -7.44
N LEU A 159 -6.56 -10.01 -6.66
CA LEU A 159 -7.84 -9.38 -7.02
C LEU A 159 -7.72 -8.47 -8.25
N VAL A 160 -6.64 -7.69 -8.35
CA VAL A 160 -6.45 -6.73 -9.46
C VAL A 160 -6.02 -7.43 -10.74
N VAL A 161 -5.09 -8.38 -10.66
CA VAL A 161 -4.55 -9.07 -11.82
C VAL A 161 -5.51 -10.15 -12.33
N ASN A 162 -6.28 -10.78 -11.43
CA ASN A 162 -7.27 -11.81 -11.74
C ASN A 162 -6.76 -12.85 -12.75
N ASP A 163 -5.53 -13.30 -12.51
CA ASP A 163 -4.79 -14.31 -13.25
C ASP A 163 -3.70 -14.80 -12.30
N GLU A 164 -3.88 -16.00 -11.77
CA GLU A 164 -3.03 -16.55 -10.71
C GLU A 164 -1.55 -16.52 -11.08
N THR A 165 -1.22 -17.00 -12.29
CA THR A 165 0.18 -17.12 -12.71
C THR A 165 0.84 -15.75 -12.81
N ARG A 166 0.17 -14.80 -13.48
CA ARG A 166 0.71 -13.45 -13.66
C ARG A 166 0.72 -12.65 -12.35
N ALA A 167 -0.22 -12.90 -11.46
CA ALA A 167 -0.27 -12.30 -10.13
C ALA A 167 0.91 -12.77 -9.26
N ILE A 168 1.24 -14.07 -9.31
CA ILE A 168 2.39 -14.64 -8.62
C ILE A 168 3.69 -14.04 -9.17
N ASP A 169 3.85 -13.99 -10.49
CA ASP A 169 5.04 -13.38 -11.12
C ASP A 169 5.23 -11.93 -10.64
N LEU A 170 4.16 -11.14 -10.64
CA LEU A 170 4.19 -9.75 -10.19
C LEU A 170 4.51 -9.64 -8.69
N LEU A 171 3.90 -10.47 -7.85
CA LEU A 171 4.15 -10.46 -6.41
C LEU A 171 5.62 -10.79 -6.10
N VAL A 172 6.15 -11.87 -6.68
CA VAL A 172 7.56 -12.27 -6.50
C VAL A 172 8.48 -11.15 -6.99
N HIS A 173 8.21 -10.58 -8.17
CA HIS A 173 9.00 -9.47 -8.70
C HIS A 173 9.04 -8.26 -7.75
N LEU A 174 7.88 -7.77 -7.31
CA LEU A 174 7.80 -6.57 -6.47
C LEU A 174 8.39 -6.81 -5.06
N VAL A 175 8.20 -8.01 -4.49
CA VAL A 175 8.82 -8.36 -3.19
C VAL A 175 10.33 -8.51 -3.32
N SER A 176 10.83 -9.07 -4.44
CA SER A 176 12.28 -9.23 -4.68
C SER A 176 13.03 -7.91 -4.71
N GLN A 177 12.40 -6.84 -5.22
CA GLN A 177 12.95 -5.48 -5.23
C GLN A 177 13.11 -4.88 -3.83
N ARG A 178 12.45 -5.45 -2.82
CA ARG A 178 12.49 -4.99 -1.42
C ARG A 178 12.81 -6.15 -0.47
N ARG A 179 13.66 -7.09 -0.90
CA ARG A 179 13.95 -8.31 -0.15
C ARG A 179 14.51 -8.05 1.26
N ASP A 180 15.28 -6.98 1.42
CA ASP A 180 15.91 -6.55 2.67
C ASP A 180 14.91 -6.07 3.74
N TYR A 181 13.66 -5.79 3.36
CA TYR A 181 12.58 -5.45 4.28
C TYR A 181 12.06 -6.64 5.08
N TYR A 182 12.12 -7.83 4.50
CA TYR A 182 11.36 -8.99 4.97
C TYR A 182 12.23 -10.09 5.56
N GLY A 183 13.56 -9.94 5.53
CA GLY A 183 14.48 -10.83 6.23
C GLY A 183 14.42 -10.67 7.76
N ALA A 184 15.04 -11.59 8.50
CA ALA A 184 14.95 -11.68 9.97
C ALA A 184 15.25 -10.38 10.74
N ASN A 185 16.20 -9.58 10.25
CA ASN A 185 16.63 -8.33 10.90
C ASN A 185 15.94 -7.08 10.33
N MET A 186 15.06 -7.25 9.33
CA MET A 186 14.31 -6.17 8.65
C MET A 186 15.17 -4.93 8.35
N ILE A 187 16.40 -5.14 7.87
CA ILE A 187 17.42 -4.08 7.73
C ILE A 187 16.91 -2.97 6.81
N GLY A 188 16.26 -3.34 5.70
CA GLY A 188 15.66 -2.38 4.77
C GLY A 188 14.56 -1.54 5.41
N LEU A 189 13.74 -2.13 6.29
CA LEU A 189 12.73 -1.38 7.04
C LEU A 189 13.38 -0.41 8.02
N ARG A 190 14.35 -0.87 8.84
CA ARG A 190 15.03 -0.02 9.84
C ARG A 190 15.74 1.17 9.18
N ARG A 191 16.46 0.91 8.09
CA ARG A 191 17.07 1.96 7.25
C ARG A 191 16.03 2.97 6.80
N ASP A 192 14.92 2.51 6.24
CA ASP A 192 13.92 3.41 5.68
C ASP A 192 13.05 4.10 6.74
N MET A 193 12.98 3.58 7.97
CA MET A 193 12.45 4.33 9.12
C MET A 193 13.37 5.50 9.48
N HIS A 194 14.69 5.34 9.39
CA HIS A 194 15.63 6.45 9.55
C HIS A 194 15.47 7.49 8.42
N VAL A 195 15.36 7.04 7.17
CA VAL A 195 15.07 7.94 6.03
C VAL A 195 13.78 8.72 6.25
N LEU A 196 12.71 8.06 6.67
CA LEU A 196 11.43 8.72 6.98
C LEU A 196 11.60 9.73 8.12
N HIS A 197 12.37 9.40 9.16
CA HIS A 197 12.69 10.31 10.25
C HIS A 197 13.35 11.60 9.73
N CYS A 198 14.34 11.49 8.84
CA CYS A 198 15.01 12.65 8.24
C CYS A 198 14.05 13.49 7.39
N LEU A 199 13.22 12.85 6.55
CA LEU A 199 12.22 13.54 5.74
C LEU A 199 11.15 14.25 6.59
N LEU A 200 10.73 13.65 7.70
CA LEU A 200 9.80 14.29 8.64
C LEU A 200 10.47 15.42 9.42
N ARG A 201 11.75 15.32 9.75
CA ARG A 201 12.49 16.42 10.38
C ARG A 201 12.53 17.64 9.47
N GLU A 202 12.70 17.43 8.17
CA GLU A 202 12.71 18.51 7.17
C GLU A 202 11.30 19.08 6.92
N HIS A 203 10.30 18.22 6.69
CA HIS A 203 9.00 18.65 6.17
C HIS A 203 7.90 18.78 7.23
N CYS A 204 8.08 18.15 8.39
CA CYS A 204 7.10 18.05 9.49
C CYS A 204 7.78 18.13 10.87
N PRO A 205 8.65 19.13 11.15
CA PRO A 205 9.53 19.13 12.32
C PRO A 205 8.79 19.00 13.65
N ARG A 206 7.55 19.51 13.75
CA ARG A 206 6.74 19.38 14.97
C ARG A 206 6.35 17.94 15.30
N VAL A 207 6.17 17.09 14.28
CA VAL A 207 5.95 15.66 14.49
C VAL A 207 7.17 15.04 15.15
N ILE A 208 8.37 15.31 14.63
CA ILE A 208 9.63 14.80 15.18
C ILE A 208 9.83 15.26 16.63
N VAL A 209 9.59 16.54 16.93
CA VAL A 209 9.68 17.06 18.31
C VAL A 209 8.78 16.26 19.26
N THR A 210 7.56 15.92 18.86
CA THR A 210 6.67 15.09 19.69
C THR A 210 7.17 13.66 19.82
N LEU A 211 7.67 13.04 18.74
CA LEU A 211 8.22 11.69 18.79
C LEU A 211 9.44 11.62 19.73
N GLU A 212 10.36 12.58 19.62
CA GLU A 212 11.56 12.68 20.46
C GLU A 212 11.19 12.99 21.92
N LYS A 213 10.21 13.88 22.17
CA LYS A 213 9.70 14.17 23.52
C LYS A 213 9.13 12.92 24.21
N LEU A 214 8.45 12.07 23.45
CA LEU A 214 7.77 10.87 23.97
C LEU A 214 8.65 9.60 23.88
N ASP A 215 9.87 9.71 23.34
CA ASP A 215 10.82 8.61 23.10
C ASP A 215 10.20 7.45 22.29
N VAL A 216 9.51 7.78 21.19
CA VAL A 216 8.82 6.81 20.33
C VAL A 216 9.44 6.74 18.93
N GLY A 217 9.87 5.54 18.55
CA GLY A 217 10.36 5.22 17.21
C GLY A 217 9.25 5.12 16.15
N LEU A 218 9.58 5.49 14.90
CA LEU A 218 8.65 5.39 13.77
C LEU A 218 8.33 3.96 13.36
N ASP A 219 9.26 3.03 13.57
CA ASP A 219 9.07 1.59 13.32
C ASP A 219 7.86 1.02 14.08
N MET A 220 7.70 1.42 15.35
CA MET A 220 6.55 1.03 16.18
C MET A 220 5.23 1.59 15.64
N LEU A 221 5.25 2.81 15.11
CA LEU A 221 4.06 3.55 14.69
C LEU A 221 3.58 3.17 13.28
N VAL A 222 4.51 3.09 12.33
CA VAL A 222 4.21 3.04 10.90
C VAL A 222 4.97 1.95 10.16
N GLY A 223 5.63 1.02 10.84
CA GLY A 223 6.32 -0.11 10.17
C GLY A 223 5.41 -0.86 9.19
N LYS A 224 4.14 -1.09 9.57
CA LYS A 224 3.13 -1.73 8.69
C LYS A 224 2.82 -0.93 7.42
N TRP A 225 2.97 0.39 7.43
CA TRP A 225 2.76 1.20 6.23
C TRP A 225 3.74 0.79 5.13
N PHE A 226 4.99 0.49 5.50
CA PHE A 226 6.04 0.15 4.55
C PHE A 226 6.13 -1.35 4.26
N VAL A 227 5.87 -2.21 5.25
CA VAL A 227 5.85 -3.67 5.08
C VAL A 227 4.68 -4.11 4.20
N CYS A 228 3.48 -3.57 4.47
CA CYS A 228 2.24 -3.95 3.80
C CYS A 228 1.84 -2.96 2.69
N TRP A 229 2.70 -2.00 2.38
CA TRP A 229 2.48 -0.99 1.33
C TRP A 229 1.15 -0.25 1.54
N PHE A 230 0.90 0.11 2.79
CA PHE A 230 -0.31 0.78 3.29
C PHE A 230 -1.64 0.02 3.16
N VAL A 231 -1.66 -1.21 2.66
CA VAL A 231 -2.92 -1.94 2.41
C VAL A 231 -3.78 -2.13 3.67
N GLU A 232 -3.14 -2.32 4.82
CA GLU A 232 -3.83 -2.46 6.11
C GLU A 232 -4.17 -1.13 6.77
N SER A 233 -3.66 -0.01 6.24
CA SER A 233 -3.68 1.29 6.93
C SER A 233 -4.46 2.37 6.19
N LEU A 234 -4.68 2.22 4.89
CA LEU A 234 -5.40 3.21 4.07
C LEU A 234 -6.64 2.58 3.41
N PRO A 235 -7.62 3.42 3.03
CA PRO A 235 -8.73 2.97 2.21
C PRO A 235 -8.25 2.38 0.89
N MET A 236 -8.91 1.32 0.42
CA MET A 236 -8.45 0.55 -0.74
C MET A 236 -8.30 1.41 -2.00
N GLU A 237 -9.21 2.36 -2.24
CA GLU A 237 -9.06 3.28 -3.37
C GLU A 237 -7.77 4.09 -3.28
N THR A 238 -7.38 4.51 -2.07
CA THR A 238 -6.10 5.20 -1.83
C THR A 238 -4.91 4.26 -1.99
N VAL A 239 -5.02 3.02 -1.51
CA VAL A 239 -4.00 1.98 -1.70
C VAL A 239 -3.74 1.74 -3.18
N LEU A 240 -4.78 1.51 -3.99
CA LEU A 240 -4.66 1.31 -5.43
C LEU A 240 -4.01 2.51 -6.12
N ARG A 241 -4.38 3.73 -5.71
CA ARG A 241 -3.81 4.97 -6.25
C ARG A 241 -2.34 5.19 -5.89
N LEU A 242 -1.94 4.79 -4.69
CA LEU A 242 -0.55 4.74 -4.27
C LEU A 242 0.20 3.67 -5.07
N TRP A 243 -0.36 2.47 -5.18
CA TRP A 243 0.27 1.34 -5.88
C TRP A 243 0.45 1.59 -7.38
N ASP A 244 -0.50 2.26 -8.02
CA ASP A 244 -0.35 2.75 -9.40
C ASP A 244 0.97 3.53 -9.57
N CYS A 245 1.30 4.40 -8.62
CA CYS A 245 2.50 5.22 -8.66
C CYS A 245 3.74 4.45 -8.17
N LEU A 246 3.60 3.63 -7.12
CA LEU A 246 4.67 2.78 -6.58
C LEU A 246 5.23 1.83 -7.65
N ILE A 247 4.35 1.12 -8.35
CA ILE A 247 4.73 0.12 -9.36
C ILE A 247 5.30 0.78 -10.61
N TYR A 248 4.84 1.99 -10.96
CA TYR A 248 5.27 2.68 -12.18
C TYR A 248 6.49 3.58 -12.00
N GLU A 249 6.63 4.24 -10.86
CA GLU A 249 7.68 5.25 -10.61
C GLU A 249 8.65 4.88 -9.48
N GLY A 250 8.34 3.87 -8.67
CA GLY A 250 9.21 3.37 -7.61
C GLY A 250 8.73 3.67 -6.19
N ASP A 251 9.50 3.19 -5.23
CA ASP A 251 9.21 3.19 -3.79
C ASP A 251 9.27 4.57 -3.12
N GLU A 252 9.77 5.59 -3.82
CA GLU A 252 9.69 6.99 -3.37
C GLU A 252 8.26 7.44 -3.01
N TRP A 253 7.26 6.81 -3.63
CA TRP A 253 5.86 7.11 -3.36
C TRP A 253 5.39 6.72 -1.96
N LEU A 254 6.01 5.71 -1.33
CA LEU A 254 5.72 5.35 0.05
C LEU A 254 6.09 6.50 0.99
N PHE A 255 7.27 7.09 0.79
CA PHE A 255 7.74 8.24 1.57
C PHE A 255 6.91 9.49 1.31
N LYS A 256 6.64 9.82 0.03
CA LYS A 256 5.82 10.99 -0.34
C LYS A 256 4.43 10.94 0.30
N VAL A 257 3.80 9.76 0.30
CA VAL A 257 2.50 9.56 0.95
C VAL A 257 2.62 9.61 2.46
N ALA A 258 3.59 8.94 3.07
CA ALA A 258 3.82 8.99 4.52
C ALA A 258 3.97 10.45 5.02
N VAL A 259 4.87 11.22 4.40
CA VAL A 259 5.10 12.63 4.75
C VAL A 259 3.85 13.46 4.54
N SER A 260 3.11 13.26 3.45
CA SER A 260 1.85 14.00 3.20
C SER A 260 0.77 13.70 4.23
N LEU A 261 0.67 12.46 4.71
CA LEU A 261 -0.25 12.04 5.75
C LEU A 261 0.13 12.63 7.11
N PHE A 262 1.40 12.55 7.50
CA PHE A 262 1.91 13.20 8.71
C PHE A 262 1.69 14.72 8.66
N ARG A 263 2.03 15.36 7.54
CA ARG A 263 1.82 16.81 7.35
C ARG A 263 0.36 17.22 7.52
N SER A 264 -0.57 16.40 7.01
CA SER A 264 -2.00 16.69 7.09
C SER A 264 -2.57 16.54 8.50
N ASN A 265 -1.93 15.74 9.35
CA ASN A 265 -2.35 15.47 10.74
C ASN A 265 -1.38 16.06 11.77
N MET A 266 -0.41 16.87 11.33
CA MET A 266 0.70 17.36 12.14
C MET A 266 0.20 18.10 13.38
N MET A 267 -0.86 18.92 13.27
CA MET A 267 -1.38 19.67 14.42
C MET A 267 -1.94 18.77 15.52
N ALA A 268 -2.65 17.69 15.16
CA ALA A 268 -3.20 16.74 16.13
C ALA A 268 -2.07 15.95 16.81
N ILE A 269 -1.13 15.45 16.01
CA ILE A 269 0.04 14.72 16.50
C ILE A 269 0.90 15.61 17.43
N SER A 270 1.11 16.87 17.06
CA SER A 270 1.95 17.79 17.85
C SER A 270 1.34 18.15 19.20
N ALA A 271 0.03 17.93 19.36
CA ALA A 271 -0.69 18.19 20.61
C ALA A 271 -0.70 16.98 21.55
N CYS A 272 -0.13 15.83 21.14
CA CYS A 272 -0.05 14.65 21.99
C CYS A 272 0.96 14.84 23.13
N ASP A 273 0.54 14.47 24.34
CA ASP A 273 1.37 14.51 25.55
C ASP A 273 1.64 13.11 26.13
N SER A 274 1.08 12.07 25.53
CA SER A 274 1.34 10.67 25.91
C SER A 274 1.47 9.74 24.70
N ILE A 275 2.11 8.60 24.91
CA ILE A 275 2.27 7.56 23.89
C ILE A 275 0.91 7.05 23.42
N ASP A 276 -0.06 6.85 24.32
CA ASP A 276 -1.40 6.36 23.95
C ASP A 276 -2.15 7.33 23.03
N GLN A 277 -2.06 8.64 23.29
CA GLN A 277 -2.63 9.67 22.42
C GLN A 277 -1.98 9.64 21.05
N LEU A 278 -0.64 9.59 21.01
CA LEU A 278 0.13 9.54 19.77
C LEU A 278 -0.22 8.30 18.93
N MET A 279 -0.26 7.12 19.55
CA MET A 279 -0.65 5.86 18.90
C MET A 279 -2.06 5.96 18.32
N THR A 280 -3.00 6.53 19.06
CA THR A 280 -4.38 6.74 18.62
C THR A 280 -4.45 7.70 17.43
N GLU A 281 -3.76 8.84 17.50
CA GLU A 281 -3.73 9.81 16.41
C GLU A 281 -3.10 9.23 15.15
N VAL A 282 -2.00 8.49 15.26
CA VAL A 282 -1.37 7.82 14.11
C VAL A 282 -2.28 6.75 13.50
N GLN A 283 -3.00 5.98 14.30
CA GLN A 283 -3.99 5.02 13.80
C GLN A 283 -5.15 5.73 13.07
N ASN A 284 -5.59 6.88 13.59
CA ASN A 284 -6.65 7.69 12.99
C ASN A 284 -6.24 8.36 11.66
N ILE A 285 -4.95 8.47 11.35
CA ILE A 285 -4.49 8.96 10.03
C ILE A 285 -5.14 8.17 8.90
N GLY A 286 -5.26 6.84 9.05
CA GLY A 286 -5.82 5.95 8.04
C GLY A 286 -7.28 6.23 7.69
N THR A 287 -8.02 6.83 8.61
CA THR A 287 -9.44 7.19 8.47
C THR A 287 -9.65 8.68 8.26
N SER A 288 -8.57 9.47 8.25
CA SER A 288 -8.62 10.91 8.08
C SER A 288 -9.16 11.31 6.69
N LYS A 289 -9.66 12.55 6.59
CA LYS A 289 -10.05 13.14 5.30
C LYS A 289 -8.89 13.12 4.28
N ALA A 290 -7.65 13.26 4.74
CA ALA A 290 -6.49 13.20 3.85
C ALA A 290 -6.30 11.80 3.25
N ALA A 291 -6.45 10.75 4.05
CA ALA A 291 -6.39 9.37 3.59
C ALA A 291 -7.54 9.01 2.65
N LEU A 292 -8.73 9.57 2.85
CA LEU A 292 -9.90 9.28 2.01
C LEU A 292 -9.87 9.96 0.64
N TYR A 293 -9.43 11.21 0.59
CA TYR A 293 -9.42 11.98 -0.65
C TYR A 293 -8.14 11.68 -1.45
N CYS A 294 -8.01 10.44 -1.91
CA CYS A 294 -6.84 9.88 -2.60
C CYS A 294 -6.30 10.79 -3.72
N HIS A 295 -7.17 11.41 -4.50
CA HIS A 295 -6.73 12.30 -5.59
C HIS A 295 -6.00 13.54 -5.09
N GLN A 296 -6.41 14.12 -3.95
CA GLN A 296 -5.72 15.24 -3.33
C GLN A 296 -4.43 14.78 -2.68
N LEU A 297 -4.47 13.62 -2.01
CA LEU A 297 -3.29 13.04 -1.38
C LEU A 297 -2.17 12.84 -2.41
N ILE A 298 -2.44 12.10 -3.50
CA ILE A 298 -1.44 11.86 -4.56
C ILE A 298 -0.94 13.16 -5.19
N LEU A 299 -1.81 14.16 -5.41
CA LEU A 299 -1.38 15.46 -5.94
C LEU A 299 -0.48 16.23 -4.96
N LYS A 300 -0.81 16.24 -3.67
CA LYS A 300 0.00 16.87 -2.63
C LYS A 300 1.34 16.16 -2.47
N SER A 301 1.33 14.82 -2.48
CA SER A 301 2.51 13.96 -2.44
C SER A 301 3.44 14.20 -3.63
N ALA A 302 2.89 14.35 -4.84
CA ALA A 302 3.66 14.63 -6.04
C ALA A 302 4.38 15.98 -6.02
N ALA A 303 3.88 16.94 -5.23
CA ALA A 303 4.45 18.29 -5.10
C ALA A 303 5.56 18.38 -4.04
N LEU A 304 5.78 17.32 -3.24
CA LEU A 304 6.88 17.28 -2.30
C LEU A 304 8.21 17.17 -3.06
N PRO A 305 9.26 17.92 -2.67
CA PRO A 305 10.57 17.88 -3.31
C PRO A 305 11.38 16.63 -2.91
N ILE A 306 10.70 15.50 -2.66
CA ILE A 306 11.32 14.22 -2.32
C ILE A 306 11.55 13.48 -3.63
N THR A 307 12.79 13.05 -3.87
CA THR A 307 13.17 12.32 -5.09
C THR A 307 13.87 11.02 -4.70
N GLY A 308 13.83 10.03 -5.59
CA GLY A 308 14.61 8.80 -5.41
C GLY A 308 16.09 9.05 -5.08
N LYS A 309 16.70 10.10 -5.66
CA LYS A 309 18.09 10.50 -5.34
C LYS A 309 18.26 10.94 -3.89
N ILE A 310 17.32 11.73 -3.36
CA ILE A 310 17.35 12.17 -1.95
C ILE A 310 17.18 10.97 -1.02
N ILE A 311 16.23 10.09 -1.32
CA ILE A 311 15.98 8.87 -0.54
C ILE A 311 17.23 8.00 -0.53
N GLU A 312 17.86 7.78 -1.67
CA GLU A 312 19.05 6.93 -1.75
C GLU A 312 20.24 7.53 -0.99
N ASN A 313 20.44 8.84 -1.06
CA ASN A 313 21.47 9.50 -0.24
C ASN A 313 21.22 9.29 1.26
N LEU A 314 19.97 9.46 1.71
CA LEU A 314 19.59 9.23 3.11
C LEU A 314 19.73 7.76 3.53
N ARG A 315 19.53 6.81 2.60
CA ARG A 315 19.76 5.38 2.84
C ARG A 315 21.23 5.10 3.10
N VAL A 316 22.12 5.65 2.28
CA VAL A 316 23.58 5.53 2.46
C VAL A 316 24.00 6.15 3.79
N GLU A 317 23.45 7.31 4.17
CA GLU A 317 23.71 7.92 5.47
C GLU A 317 23.25 7.03 6.64
N ALA A 318 22.05 6.45 6.54
CA ALA A 318 21.50 5.56 7.56
C ALA A 318 22.34 4.28 7.73
N GLU A 319 22.81 3.69 6.62
CA GLU A 319 23.65 2.48 6.65
C GLU A 319 25.01 2.74 7.33
N ASN A 320 25.57 3.94 7.19
CA ASN A 320 26.79 4.33 7.92
C ASN A 320 26.53 4.58 9.42
N ALA A 321 25.29 4.88 9.81
CA ALA A 321 24.92 5.24 11.17
C ALA A 321 24.41 4.06 12.01
N ILE A 322 23.98 2.95 11.39
CA ILE A 322 23.53 1.73 12.08
C ILE A 322 24.77 0.84 12.32
N PRO A 323 25.22 0.63 13.57
CA PRO A 323 26.28 -0.33 13.87
C PRO A 323 25.82 -1.75 13.48
N ASN A 324 26.73 -2.54 12.89
CA ASN A 324 26.51 -3.94 12.52
C ASN A 324 25.91 -4.79 13.64
#